data_AF-A0A4Q2URT3-F1
#
_entry.id   AF-A0A4Q2URT3-F1
#
_cell.length_a   1.000
_cell.length_b   1.000
_cell.length_c   1.000
_cell.angle_alpha   90.00
_cell.angle_beta   90.00
_cell.angle_gamma   90.00
#
_symmetry.space_group_name_H-M   'P 1'
#
loop_
_entity.id
_entity.type
_entity.pdbx_description
1 polymer ?
#
loop_
_entity_poly.entity_id
_entity_poly.type
_entity_poly.pdbx_seq_one_letter_code
_entity_poly.pdbx_strand_id
1 'polypeptide(L)' 'MDVLLRQYEKYKELYSSKENHDPHMVHCIDMGWFVLNKYYTLSDQTPVYAAALLLDPSKRRKYIERNWQESWHAPAIAA' A
#
# COMPACT_ATOMS: atom_id res chain seq x y z
N MET A 1 -1.25 4.03 4.23
CA MET A 1 -1.55 2.63 3.93
C MET A 1 -0.32 1.91 3.35
N ASP A 2 0.52 2.61 2.58
CA ASP A 2 1.64 2.04 1.83
C ASP A 2 2.74 1.37 2.69
N VAL A 3 2.89 1.80 3.95
CA VAL A 3 3.82 1.16 4.91
C VAL A 3 3.37 -0.25 5.25
N LEU A 4 2.06 -0.47 5.42
CA LEU A 4 1.53 -1.80 5.72
C LEU A 4 1.74 -2.72 4.52
N LEU A 5 1.45 -2.25 3.31
CA LEU A 5 1.69 -3.01 2.08
C LEU A 5 3.14 -3.50 1.98
N ARG A 6 4.11 -2.59 2.13
CA ARG A 6 5.55 -2.92 2.11
C ARG A 6 5.93 -3.94 3.17
N GLN A 7 5.35 -3.82 4.36
CA GLN A 7 5.67 -4.75 5.45
C GLN A 7 5.11 -6.14 5.17
N TYR A 8 3.91 -6.23 4.60
CA TYR A 8 3.34 -7.49 4.17
C TYR A 8 4.15 -8.15 3.05
N GLU A 9 4.60 -7.39 2.04
CA GLU A 9 5.46 -7.91 0.96
C GLU A 9 6.76 -8.49 1.54
N LYS A 10 7.43 -7.71 2.39
CA LYS A 10 8.67 -8.12 3.05
C LYS A 10 8.50 -9.40 3.85
N TYR A 11 7.44 -9.50 4.67
CA TYR A 11 7.21 -10.70 5.46
C TYR A 11 6.75 -11.89 4.63
N LYS A 12 5.98 -11.65 3.57
CA LYS A 12 5.60 -12.73 2.65
C LYS A 12 6.84 -13.36 2.03
N GLU A 13 7.79 -12.54 1.57
CA GLU A 13 9.08 -13.03 1.07
C GLU A 13 9.86 -13.80 2.14
N LEU A 14 9.94 -13.25 3.36
CA LEU A 14 10.64 -13.88 4.48
C LEU A 14 10.09 -15.27 4.81
N TYR A 15 8.78 -15.40 4.99
CA TYR A 15 8.14 -16.66 5.39
C TYR A 15 7.85 -17.60 4.21
N SER A 16 8.01 -17.13 2.97
CA SER A 16 8.01 -17.99 1.77
C SER A 16 9.42 -18.51 1.44
N SER A 17 10.46 -17.94 2.04
CA SER A 17 11.84 -18.40 1.86
C SER A 17 12.06 -19.80 2.43
N LYS A 18 13.00 -20.56 1.85
CA LYS A 18 13.29 -21.94 2.28
C LYS A 18 13.82 -22.03 3.72
N GLU A 19 14.49 -21.00 4.22
CA GLU A 19 15.08 -20.97 5.56
C GLU A 19 14.04 -20.74 6.67
N ASN A 20 13.05 -19.87 6.41
CA ASN A 20 12.06 -19.45 7.42
C ASN A 20 10.63 -19.83 7.01
N HIS A 21 10.47 -20.94 6.29
CA HIS A 21 9.18 -21.30 5.73
C HIS A 21 8.14 -21.58 6.81
N ASP A 22 7.11 -20.73 6.89
CA ASP A 22 5.98 -20.90 7.79
C ASP A 22 4.66 -20.71 7.03
N PRO A 23 3.95 -21.79 6.68
CA PRO A 23 2.71 -21.72 5.92
C PRO A 23 1.56 -21.07 6.71
N HIS A 24 1.56 -21.14 8.04
CA HIS A 24 0.55 -20.46 8.86
C HIS A 24 0.74 -18.95 8.77
N MET A 25 1.99 -18.50 8.91
CA MET A 25 2.31 -17.07 8.81
C MET A 25 2.03 -16.51 7.41
N VAL A 26 2.38 -17.26 6.35
CA VAL A 26 2.03 -16.89 4.97
C VAL A 26 0.50 -16.76 4.81
N HIS A 27 -0.27 -17.72 5.33
CA HIS A 27 -1.73 -17.65 5.28
C HIS A 27 -2.30 -16.43 6.02
N CYS A 28 -1.78 -16.12 7.22
CA CYS A 28 -2.18 -14.92 7.95
C CYS A 28 -1.88 -13.63 7.17
N ILE A 29 -0.72 -13.56 6.51
CA ILE A 29 -0.33 -12.43 5.65
C ILE A 29 -1.29 -12.31 4.46
N ASP A 30 -1.64 -13.42 3.81
CA ASP A 30 -2.59 -13.41 2.69
C ASP A 30 -3.99 -12.95 3.13
N MET A 31 -4.43 -13.33 4.33
CA MET A 31 -5.70 -12.86 4.89
C MET A 31 -5.69 -11.37 5.23
N GLY A 32 -4.61 -10.86 5.82
CA GLY A 32 -4.48 -9.42 6.04
C GLY A 32 -4.38 -8.65 4.71
N TRP A 33 -3.75 -9.23 3.68
CA TRP A 33 -3.69 -8.65 2.34
C TRP A 33 -5.09 -8.54 1.72
N PHE A 34 -5.94 -9.56 1.87
CA PHE A 34 -7.33 -9.53 1.39
C PHE A 34 -8.12 -8.36 1.99
N VAL A 35 -7.98 -8.13 3.31
CA VAL A 35 -8.65 -7.02 3.99
C VAL A 35 -8.08 -5.68 3.56
N LEU A 36 -6.75 -5.56 3.46
CA LEU A 36 -6.07 -4.37 2.94
C LEU A 36 -6.56 -4.02 1.53
N ASN A 37 -6.62 -5.01 0.65
CA ASN A 37 -7.07 -4.84 -0.73
C ASN A 37 -8.50 -4.27 -0.78
N LYS A 38 -9.42 -4.77 0.06
CA LYS A 38 -10.78 -4.24 0.16
C LYS A 38 -10.80 -2.74 0.44
N TYR A 39 -10.03 -2.28 1.43
CA TYR A 39 -10.03 -0.86 1.80
C TYR A 39 -9.24 0.01 0.81
N TYR A 40 -8.21 -0.55 0.16
CA TYR A 40 -7.51 0.13 -0.94
C TYR A 40 -8.44 0.37 -2.14
N THR A 41 -9.22 -0.64 -2.55
CA THR A 41 -10.20 -0.48 -3.62
C THR A 41 -11.24 0.58 -3.29
N LEU A 42 -11.69 0.66 -2.03
CA LEU A 42 -12.61 1.71 -1.58
C LEU A 42 -11.94 3.09 -1.55
N SER A 43 -10.65 3.17 -1.20
CA SER A 43 -9.93 4.44 -1.25
C SER A 43 -9.69 4.92 -2.68
N ASP A 44 -9.51 4.03 -3.66
CA ASP A 44 -9.35 4.43 -5.06
C ASP A 44 -10.64 5.01 -5.67
N GLN A 45 -11.80 4.69 -5.08
CA GLN A 45 -13.09 5.26 -5.48
C GLN A 45 -13.29 6.70 -5.02
N THR A 46 -12.45 7.22 -4.12
CA THR A 46 -12.60 8.57 -3.57
C THR A 46 -11.26 9.31 -3.51
N PRO A 47 -11.20 10.61 -3.84
CA PRO A 47 -9.94 11.36 -3.81
C PRO A 47 -9.39 11.58 -2.39
N VAL A 48 -10.08 11.11 -1.35
CA VAL A 48 -9.80 11.39 0.06
C VAL A 48 -8.39 10.97 0.47
N TYR A 49 -7.90 9.82 -0.01
CA TYR A 49 -6.56 9.35 0.33
C TYR A 49 -5.46 10.22 -0.31
N ALA A 50 -5.61 10.55 -1.59
CA ALA A 50 -4.70 11.44 -2.30
C ALA A 50 -4.70 12.85 -1.67
N ALA A 51 -5.89 13.39 -1.38
CA ALA A 51 -6.06 14.69 -0.73
C ALA A 51 -5.39 14.71 0.65
N ALA A 52 -5.54 13.66 1.47
CA ALA A 52 -4.87 13.58 2.77
C ALA A 52 -3.34 13.61 2.66
N LEU A 53 -2.77 12.94 1.65
CA LEU A 53 -1.33 12.97 1.39
C LEU A 53 -0.86 14.36 0.89
N LEU A 54 -1.67 15.04 0.10
CA LEU A 54 -1.38 16.39 -0.38
C LEU A 54 -1.45 17.44 0.74
N LEU A 55 -2.40 17.29 1.68
CA LEU A 55 -2.57 18.17 2.84
C LEU A 55 -1.50 17.95 3.92
N ASP A 56 -0.89 16.76 3.98
CA ASP A 56 0.20 16.48 4.93
C ASP A 56 1.49 17.24 4.53
N PRO A 57 1.97 18.19 5.36
CA PRO A 57 3.13 19.01 5.04
C PRO A 57 4.44 18.25 4.90
N SER A 58 4.58 17.06 5.49
CA SER A 58 5.78 16.23 5.39
C SER A 58 5.81 15.39 4.11
N LYS A 59 4.66 15.14 3.48
CA LYS A 59 4.53 14.25 2.32
C LYS A 59 4.25 15.02 1.03
N ARG A 60 3.12 15.74 0.99
CA ARG A 60 2.62 16.52 -0.16
C ARG A 60 2.77 15.75 -1.49
N ARG A 61 2.90 16.49 -2.59
CA ARG A 61 3.09 15.96 -3.95
C ARG A 61 4.33 15.08 -4.10
N LYS A 62 5.43 15.40 -3.39
CA LYS A 62 6.70 14.65 -3.45
C LYS A 62 6.55 13.19 -3.05
N TYR A 63 5.63 12.89 -2.13
CA TYR A 63 5.37 11.51 -1.72
C TYR A 63 4.73 10.69 -2.83
N ILE A 64 3.73 11.26 -3.52
CA ILE A 64 3.06 10.62 -4.65
C ILE A 64 4.07 10.37 -5.77
N GLU A 65 4.83 11.39 -6.15
CA GLU A 65 5.85 11.30 -7.21
C GLU A 65 6.90 10.21 -6.96
N ARG A 66 7.29 10.00 -5.69
CA ARG A 66 8.34 9.04 -5.32
C ARG A 66 7.82 7.61 -5.14
N ASN A 67 6.59 7.43 -4.67
CA ASN A 67 6.11 6.12 -4.21
C ASN A 67 5.03 5.52 -5.10
N TRP A 68 4.39 6.30 -5.98
CA TRP A 68 3.31 5.83 -6.84
C TRP A 68 3.76 5.77 -8.30
N GLN A 69 3.07 4.98 -9.12
CA GLN A 69 3.33 4.91 -10.57
C GLN A 69 2.94 6.24 -11.26
N GLU A 70 3.70 6.64 -12.28
CA GLU A 70 3.49 7.91 -13.01
C GLU A 70 2.07 8.06 -13.56
N SER A 71 1.46 6.96 -14.02
CA SER A 71 0.08 6.93 -14.52
C SER A 71 -0.95 7.35 -13.47
N TRP A 72 -0.62 7.25 -12.17
CA TRP A 72 -1.51 7.59 -11.06
C TRP A 72 -1.30 9.02 -10.53
N HIS A 73 -0.27 9.72 -10.99
CA HIS A 73 0.06 11.06 -10.46
C HIS A 73 -0.98 12.10 -10.90
N ALA A 74 -1.29 12.15 -12.19
CA ALA A 74 -2.25 13.11 -12.75
C ALA A 74 -3.65 13.03 -12.09
N PRO A 75 -4.29 11.85 -11.98
CA PRO A 75 -5.60 11.74 -11.33
C PRO A 75 -5.55 12.05 -9.82
N ALA A 76 -4.43 11.81 -9.14
CA ALA A 76 -4.29 12.07 -7.71
C ALA A 76 -4.06 13.55 -7.38
N ILE A 77 -3.42 14.30 -8.28
CA ILE A 77 -3.07 15.72 -8.08
C ILE A 77 -4.18 16.65 -8.57
N ALA A 78 -4.93 16.24 -9.59
CA ALA A 78 -6.03 17.01 -10.17
C ALA A 78 -7.40 16.78 -9.50
N ALA A 79 -7.45 15.89 -8.50
CA ALA A 79 -8.65 15.46 -7.78
C ALA A 79 -9.15 16.48 -6.75
#